data_AF-A0A1F8JU17-F1
#
_entry.id   AF-A0A1F8JU17-F1
#
_cell.length_a   1.000
_cell.length_b   1.000
_cell.length_c   1.000
_cell.angle_alpha   90.00
_cell.angle_beta   90.00
_cell.angle_gamma   90.00
#
_symmetry.space_group_name_H-M   'P 1'
#
loop_
_entity.id
_entity.type
_entity.pdbx_description
1 polymer ?
#
loop_
_entity_poly.entity_id
_entity_poly.type
_entity_poly.pdbx_seq_one_letter_code
_entity_poly.pdbx_strand_id
1 'polypeptide(L)'
;MLDFSILIGGASGEGIDTSSVTISKILNSLGYNIYVYRDYPSLIRGGHTFAVIRASKDKIFNHNNKIDIILALNKDTIDLHKDKHKDDTIIIFDSNKIKSDIGIGISIKDILKEEKALPILANSILIGALIKAMGIDFEILEEVFKKKYKKHLEQNIKVAKRGCDLTETKFSLKEVSKERRAILTGNDAVCLGLIKANAKSYISYPMTPA
;
A
#
# COMPACT_ATOMS: atom_id res chain seq x y z
N MET A 1 -17.63 -1.23 4.61
CA MET A 1 -16.94 -2.42 4.09
C MET A 1 -16.23 -3.10 5.25
N LEU A 2 -16.37 -4.42 5.44
CA LEU A 2 -15.79 -5.15 6.59
C LEU A 2 -14.71 -6.17 6.20
N ASP A 3 -14.63 -6.55 4.92
CA ASP A 3 -13.57 -7.37 4.32
C ASP A 3 -13.35 -6.87 2.89
N PHE A 4 -12.11 -6.53 2.55
CA PHE A 4 -11.75 -5.98 1.25
C PHE A 4 -10.27 -6.19 0.93
N SER A 5 -9.93 -6.09 -0.35
CA SER A 5 -8.57 -6.22 -0.86
C SER A 5 -8.15 -5.03 -1.69
N ILE A 6 -6.96 -4.53 -1.41
CA ILE A 6 -6.29 -3.43 -2.14
C ILE A 6 -5.09 -4.02 -2.87
N LEU A 7 -5.00 -3.79 -4.18
CA LEU A 7 -3.82 -4.08 -4.96
C LEU A 7 -3.04 -2.80 -5.21
N ILE A 8 -1.75 -2.80 -4.96
CA ILE A 8 -0.83 -1.75 -5.42
C ILE A 8 0.21 -2.39 -6.32
N GLY A 9 0.45 -1.79 -7.49
CA GLY A 9 1.39 -2.34 -8.47
C GLY A 9 2.12 -1.25 -9.27
N GLY A 10 3.29 -1.62 -9.76
CA GLY A 10 4.15 -0.77 -10.58
C GLY A 10 5.43 -1.49 -11.00
N ALA A 11 6.40 -0.73 -11.50
CA ALA A 11 7.69 -1.27 -11.89
C ALA A 11 8.59 -1.56 -10.66
N SER A 12 9.47 -2.55 -10.78
CA SER A 12 10.48 -2.83 -9.76
C SER A 12 11.31 -1.58 -9.44
N GLY A 13 11.36 -1.20 -8.17
CA GLY A 13 12.03 0.02 -7.70
C GLY A 13 11.09 1.20 -7.42
N GLU A 14 9.81 1.14 -7.80
CA GLU A 14 8.83 2.20 -7.51
C GLU A 14 8.27 2.14 -6.07
N GLY A 15 8.83 1.29 -5.19
CA GLY A 15 8.50 1.29 -3.76
C GLY A 15 7.17 0.63 -3.40
N ILE A 16 6.68 -0.30 -4.22
CA ILE A 16 5.42 -1.06 -3.99
C ILE A 16 5.40 -1.74 -2.63
N ASP A 17 6.48 -2.41 -2.25
CA ASP A 17 6.63 -3.08 -0.95
C ASP A 17 6.44 -2.11 0.22
N THR A 18 7.18 -0.99 0.17
CA THR A 18 7.17 0.07 1.18
C THR A 18 5.80 0.73 1.30
N SER A 19 5.07 0.88 0.19
CA SER A 19 3.70 1.39 0.16
C SER A 19 2.71 0.40 0.74
N SER A 20 2.84 -0.89 0.42
CA SER A 20 1.96 -1.94 0.96
C SER A 20 2.01 -2.00 2.48
N VAL A 21 3.20 -1.84 3.07
CA VAL A 21 3.38 -1.78 4.53
C VAL A 21 2.79 -0.50 5.12
N THR A 22 2.91 0.65 4.44
CA THR A 22 2.25 1.89 4.89
C THR A 22 0.74 1.73 4.94
N ILE A 23 0.15 1.26 3.84
CA ILE A 23 -1.30 1.05 3.73
C ILE A 23 -1.76 0.08 4.82
N SER A 24 -1.03 -1.03 5.01
CA SER A 24 -1.29 -1.98 6.09
C SER A 24 -1.28 -1.34 7.47
N LYS A 25 -0.33 -0.44 7.75
CA LYS A 25 -0.26 0.29 9.02
C LYS A 25 -1.44 1.25 9.20
N ILE A 26 -1.89 1.93 8.14
CA ILE A 26 -3.08 2.80 8.17
C ILE A 26 -4.33 1.97 8.50
N LEU A 27 -4.52 0.83 7.84
CA LEU A 27 -5.68 -0.04 8.07
C LEU A 27 -5.65 -0.72 9.45
N ASN A 28 -4.47 -1.14 9.91
CA ASN A 28 -4.28 -1.63 11.27
C ASN A 28 -4.55 -0.54 12.31
N SER A 29 -4.25 0.74 12.02
CA SER A 29 -4.65 1.90 12.84
C SER A 29 -6.16 2.10 12.94
N LEU A 30 -6.97 1.36 12.17
CA LEU A 30 -8.42 1.31 12.26
C LEU A 30 -8.94 -0.01 12.86
N GLY A 31 -8.03 -0.88 13.32
CA GLY A 31 -8.35 -2.14 14.00
C GLY A 31 -8.55 -3.36 13.08
N TYR A 32 -8.33 -3.21 11.77
CA TYR A 32 -8.46 -4.33 10.83
C TYR A 32 -7.32 -5.34 10.99
N ASN A 33 -7.64 -6.62 10.85
CA ASN A 33 -6.66 -7.66 10.61
C ASN A 33 -6.15 -7.51 9.18
N ILE A 34 -4.83 -7.64 9.01
CA ILE A 34 -4.17 -7.40 7.72
C ILE A 34 -3.46 -8.67 7.27
N TYR A 35 -3.63 -9.01 5.99
CA TYR A 35 -2.83 -10.01 5.29
C TYR A 35 -2.21 -9.37 4.05
N VAL A 36 -0.91 -9.52 3.85
CA VAL A 36 -0.20 -8.97 2.70
C VAL A 36 0.41 -10.09 1.88
N TYR A 37 -0.01 -10.21 0.63
CA TYR A 37 0.64 -11.02 -0.39
C TYR A 37 1.51 -10.12 -1.27
N ARG A 38 2.72 -10.56 -1.60
CA ARG A 38 3.68 -9.80 -2.41
C ARG A 38 4.15 -10.68 -3.55
N ASP A 39 4.23 -10.08 -4.73
CA ASP A 39 4.69 -10.74 -5.93
C ASP A 39 5.72 -9.84 -6.63
N TYR A 40 6.90 -10.40 -6.82
CA TYR A 40 8.01 -9.72 -7.48
C TYR A 40 8.76 -10.73 -8.34
N PRO A 41 9.15 -10.33 -9.56
CA PRO A 41 9.92 -11.19 -10.45
C PRO A 41 11.33 -11.39 -9.90
N SER A 42 12.01 -12.44 -10.36
CA SER A 42 13.44 -12.66 -10.09
C SER A 42 14.31 -11.71 -10.95
N LEU A 43 14.06 -10.41 -10.84
CA LEU A 43 14.72 -9.33 -11.56
C LEU A 43 15.07 -8.21 -10.59
N ILE A 44 16.32 -7.75 -10.63
CA ILE A 44 16.81 -6.67 -9.74
C ILE A 44 16.24 -5.30 -10.18
N ARG A 45 16.01 -5.10 -11.48
CA ARG A 45 15.40 -3.90 -12.06
C ARG A 45 14.50 -4.29 -13.23
N GLY A 46 13.41 -3.55 -13.40
CA GLY A 46 12.40 -3.83 -14.42
C GLY A 46 11.42 -4.93 -14.01
N GLY A 47 10.43 -5.15 -14.87
CA GLY A 47 9.30 -6.05 -14.59
C GLY A 47 8.22 -5.41 -13.72
N HIS A 48 7.10 -6.10 -13.63
CA HIS A 48 5.93 -5.71 -12.85
C HIS A 48 5.99 -6.36 -11.47
N THR A 49 5.83 -5.56 -10.42
CA THR A 49 5.70 -6.04 -9.05
C THR A 49 4.41 -5.49 -8.45
N PHE A 50 3.75 -6.31 -7.65
CA PHE A 50 2.52 -5.91 -6.97
C PHE A 50 2.44 -6.48 -5.56
N ALA A 51 1.60 -5.86 -4.75
CA ALA A 51 1.20 -6.38 -3.45
C ALA A 51 -0.32 -6.33 -3.33
N VAL A 52 -0.90 -7.36 -2.73
CA VAL A 52 -2.32 -7.41 -2.34
C VAL A 52 -2.41 -7.33 -0.83
N ILE A 53 -3.08 -6.29 -0.34
CA ILE A 53 -3.38 -6.07 1.07
C ILE A 53 -4.85 -6.41 1.29
N ARG A 54 -5.13 -7.50 2.00
CA ARG A 54 -6.48 -7.80 2.48
C ARG A 54 -6.63 -7.27 3.90
N ALA A 55 -7.72 -6.54 4.12
CA ALA A 55 -8.09 -6.03 5.43
C ALA A 55 -9.49 -6.54 5.80
N SER A 56 -9.63 -7.09 7.00
CA SER A 56 -10.90 -7.65 7.49
C SER A 56 -11.10 -7.37 8.97
N LYS A 57 -12.34 -7.19 9.39
CA LYS A 57 -12.72 -7.16 10.81
C LYS A 57 -12.38 -8.48 11.50
N ASP A 58 -12.52 -9.59 10.79
CA ASP A 58 -12.29 -10.94 11.31
C ASP A 58 -10.88 -11.44 11.00
N LYS A 59 -10.50 -12.56 11.61
CA LYS A 59 -9.17 -13.16 11.41
C LYS A 59 -9.02 -13.64 9.97
N ILE A 60 -7.87 -13.35 9.37
CA ILE A 60 -7.56 -13.69 7.97
C ILE A 60 -6.52 -14.81 7.94
N PHE A 61 -6.67 -15.72 6.98
CA PHE A 61 -5.72 -16.81 6.73
C PHE A 61 -5.15 -16.80 5.31
N ASN A 62 -5.73 -16.01 4.39
CA ASN A 62 -5.31 -15.93 2.98
C ASN A 62 -5.67 -14.58 2.36
N HIS A 63 -5.09 -14.30 1.18
CA HIS A 63 -5.52 -13.20 0.32
C HIS A 63 -6.79 -13.55 -0.46
N ASN A 64 -7.48 -12.55 -1.00
CA ASN A 64 -8.58 -12.77 -1.96
C ASN A 64 -8.09 -12.57 -3.39
N ASN A 65 -8.66 -13.34 -4.32
CA ASN A 65 -8.35 -13.21 -5.76
C ASN A 65 -9.03 -12.01 -6.40
N LYS A 66 -10.16 -11.55 -5.87
CA LYS A 66 -10.89 -10.37 -6.36
C LYS A 66 -10.49 -9.13 -5.56
N ILE A 67 -10.27 -8.03 -6.28
CA ILE A 67 -9.73 -6.79 -5.75
C ILE A 67 -10.79 -5.69 -5.73
N ASP A 68 -10.91 -5.00 -4.61
CA ASP A 68 -11.87 -3.92 -4.41
C ASP A 68 -11.27 -2.56 -4.80
N ILE A 69 -9.97 -2.38 -4.60
CA ILE A 69 -9.27 -1.12 -4.89
C ILE A 69 -7.92 -1.40 -5.56
N ILE A 70 -7.62 -0.70 -6.65
CA ILE A 70 -6.35 -0.81 -7.37
C ILE A 70 -5.63 0.54 -7.34
N LEU A 71 -4.37 0.54 -6.89
CA LEU A 71 -3.43 1.64 -7.00
C LEU A 71 -2.41 1.32 -8.11
N ALA A 72 -2.57 1.96 -9.26
CA ALA A 72 -1.77 1.68 -10.46
C ALA A 72 -0.74 2.78 -10.74
N LEU A 73 0.54 2.45 -10.56
CA LEU A 73 1.65 3.33 -10.95
C LEU A 73 2.06 3.20 -12.42
N ASN A 74 1.68 2.10 -13.07
CA ASN A 74 1.92 1.85 -14.49
C ASN A 74 0.72 1.14 -15.11
N LYS A 75 0.73 1.06 -16.44
CA LYS A 75 -0.37 0.44 -17.20
C LYS A 75 -0.46 -1.06 -16.93
N ASP A 76 0.67 -1.73 -16.73
CA ASP A 76 0.75 -3.16 -16.43
C ASP A 76 -0.06 -3.54 -15.19
N THR A 77 -0.12 -2.69 -14.16
CA THR A 77 -0.97 -2.91 -12.98
C THR A 77 -2.44 -3.07 -13.34
N ILE A 78 -2.94 -2.32 -14.32
CA ILE A 78 -4.32 -2.44 -14.77
C ILE A 78 -4.43 -3.63 -15.71
N ASP A 79 -3.55 -3.73 -16.71
CA ASP A 79 -3.64 -4.72 -17.78
C ASP A 79 -3.48 -6.17 -17.29
N LEU A 80 -2.55 -6.43 -16.37
CA LEU A 80 -2.24 -7.78 -15.88
C LEU A 80 -3.19 -8.27 -14.78
N HIS A 81 -4.01 -7.39 -14.21
CA HIS A 81 -4.93 -7.74 -13.11
C HIS A 81 -6.41 -7.53 -13.46
N LYS A 82 -6.74 -7.33 -14.75
CA LYS A 82 -8.13 -7.12 -15.22
C LYS A 82 -9.09 -8.21 -14.78
N ASP A 83 -8.64 -9.46 -14.78
CA ASP A 83 -9.40 -10.65 -14.36
C ASP A 83 -9.77 -10.62 -12.87
N LYS A 84 -9.02 -9.86 -12.06
CA LYS A 84 -9.23 -9.71 -10.62
C LYS A 84 -10.22 -8.59 -10.28
N HIS A 85 -10.66 -7.81 -11.26
CA HIS A 85 -11.63 -6.74 -11.05
C HIS A 85 -12.99 -7.32 -10.64
N LYS A 86 -13.70 -6.56 -9.81
CA LYS A 86 -15.13 -6.60 -9.57
C LYS A 86 -15.79 -5.47 -10.36
N ASP A 87 -17.10 -5.51 -10.51
CA ASP A 87 -17.84 -4.47 -11.25
C ASP A 87 -17.71 -3.09 -10.59
N ASP A 88 -17.48 -3.05 -9.27
CA ASP A 88 -17.35 -1.86 -8.45
C ASP A 88 -15.90 -1.55 -8.01
N THR A 89 -14.90 -2.17 -8.64
CA THR A 89 -13.49 -1.92 -8.30
C THR A 89 -13.12 -0.44 -8.50
N ILE A 90 -12.62 0.18 -7.44
CA ILE A 90 -12.11 1.56 -7.48
C ILE A 90 -10.67 1.53 -7.98
N ILE A 91 -10.40 2.17 -9.12
CA ILE A 91 -9.06 2.27 -9.69
C ILE A 91 -8.55 3.69 -9.47
N ILE A 92 -7.38 3.84 -8.85
CA ILE A 92 -6.66 5.11 -8.72
C ILE A 92 -5.32 4.95 -9.44
N PHE A 93 -4.99 5.86 -10.34
CA PHE A 93 -3.86 5.67 -11.24
C PHE A 93 -3.10 6.96 -11.55
N ASP A 94 -1.84 6.82 -11.98
CA ASP A 94 -1.03 7.94 -12.48
C ASP A 94 -1.49 8.37 -13.88
N SER A 95 -2.20 9.51 -13.98
CA SER A 95 -2.74 10.04 -15.24
C SER A 95 -1.67 10.58 -16.20
N ASN A 96 -0.44 10.79 -15.72
CA ASN A 96 0.69 11.15 -16.55
C ASN A 96 1.24 9.93 -17.31
N LYS A 97 1.08 8.72 -16.78
CA LYS A 97 1.54 7.46 -17.41
C LYS A 97 0.43 6.64 -18.05
N ILE A 98 -0.78 6.75 -17.53
CA ILE A 98 -1.92 5.92 -17.93
C ILE A 98 -3.01 6.85 -18.45
N LYS A 99 -3.53 6.54 -19.64
CA LYS A 99 -4.74 7.16 -20.18
C LYS A 99 -5.87 6.14 -20.05
N SER A 100 -6.84 6.46 -19.19
CA SER A 100 -8.01 5.63 -18.91
C SER A 100 -9.18 6.55 -18.56
N ASP A 101 -10.36 6.22 -19.07
CA ASP A 101 -11.62 6.90 -18.71
C ASP A 101 -12.28 6.24 -17.50
N ILE A 102 -11.71 5.12 -17.03
CA ILE A 102 -12.22 4.33 -15.90
C ILE A 102 -11.28 4.52 -14.71
N GLY A 103 -11.82 5.09 -13.63
CA GLY A 103 -11.12 5.32 -12.37
C GLY A 103 -10.78 6.79 -12.08
N ILE A 104 -9.92 7.00 -11.09
CA ILE A 104 -9.49 8.30 -10.58
C ILE A 104 -8.05 8.52 -11.05
N GLY A 105 -7.88 9.35 -12.08
CA GLY A 105 -6.57 9.71 -12.61
C GLY A 105 -5.94 10.87 -11.84
N ILE A 106 -4.72 10.68 -11.33
CA ILE A 106 -3.98 11.69 -10.57
C ILE A 106 -2.70 12.04 -11.29
N SER A 107 -2.50 13.34 -11.51
CA SER A 107 -1.31 13.87 -12.20
C SER A 107 -0.10 13.91 -11.26
N ILE A 108 0.45 12.74 -10.92
CA ILE A 108 1.53 12.58 -9.94
C ILE A 108 2.74 13.44 -10.29
N LYS A 109 3.19 13.42 -11.55
CA LYS A 109 4.37 14.16 -12.01
C LYS A 109 4.19 15.67 -11.88
N ASP A 110 2.98 16.14 -12.15
CA ASP A 110 2.66 17.57 -12.08
C ASP A 110 2.63 18.05 -10.62
N ILE A 111 2.00 17.29 -9.73
CA ILE A 111 2.00 17.55 -8.28
C ILE A 111 3.43 17.59 -7.72
N LEU A 112 4.26 16.61 -8.09
CA LEU A 112 5.65 16.57 -7.63
C LEU A 112 6.43 17.81 -8.09
N LYS A 113 6.20 18.28 -9.32
CA LYS A 113 6.85 19.46 -9.87
C LYS A 113 6.37 20.75 -9.19
N GLU A 114 5.07 20.92 -9.03
CA GLU A 114 4.46 22.06 -8.32
C GLU A 114 5.00 22.16 -6.89
N GLU A 115 5.09 21.04 -6.20
CA GLU A 115 5.51 20.97 -4.80
C GLU A 115 7.04 20.92 -4.61
N LYS A 116 7.81 20.95 -5.70
CA LYS A 116 9.28 20.77 -5.70
C LYS A 116 9.69 19.53 -4.88
N ALA A 117 8.91 18.47 -5.02
CA ALA A 117 9.03 17.24 -4.26
C ALA A 117 9.89 16.19 -5.00
N LEU A 118 10.58 15.36 -4.24
CA LEU A 118 11.40 14.26 -4.77
C LEU A 118 10.54 13.19 -5.48
N PRO A 119 11.01 12.58 -6.58
CA PRO A 119 10.28 11.53 -7.30
C PRO A 119 9.84 10.35 -6.44
N ILE A 120 10.63 9.99 -5.42
CA ILE A 120 10.33 8.88 -4.49
C ILE A 120 9.05 9.11 -3.66
N LEU A 121 8.55 10.34 -3.61
CA LEU A 121 7.33 10.72 -2.88
C LEU A 121 6.05 10.47 -3.68
N ALA A 122 6.15 10.00 -4.93
CA ALA A 122 5.00 9.66 -5.79
C ALA A 122 3.97 8.76 -5.07
N ASN A 123 4.44 7.78 -4.32
CA ASN A 123 3.58 6.84 -3.60
C ASN A 123 2.74 7.52 -2.53
N SER A 124 3.26 8.57 -1.90
CA SER A 124 2.55 9.29 -0.86
C SER A 124 1.33 10.03 -1.43
N ILE A 125 1.40 10.49 -2.68
CA ILE A 125 0.25 11.07 -3.41
C ILE A 125 -0.85 10.01 -3.58
N LEU A 126 -0.50 8.82 -4.09
CA LEU A 126 -1.47 7.74 -4.28
C LEU A 126 -2.05 7.22 -2.98
N ILE A 127 -1.26 7.13 -1.91
CA ILE A 127 -1.75 6.75 -0.58
C ILE A 127 -2.70 7.82 -0.03
N GLY A 128 -2.41 9.10 -0.24
CA GLY A 128 -3.33 10.20 0.07
C GLY A 128 -4.67 10.06 -0.65
N ALA A 129 -4.63 9.82 -1.96
CA ALA A 129 -5.83 9.54 -2.73
C ALA A 129 -6.62 8.34 -2.21
N LEU A 130 -5.92 7.24 -1.90
CA LEU A 130 -6.52 6.04 -1.32
C LEU A 130 -7.29 6.36 -0.03
N ILE A 131 -6.66 7.03 0.95
CA ILE A 131 -7.32 7.29 2.24
C ILE A 131 -8.57 8.16 2.06
N LYS A 132 -8.53 9.12 1.13
CA LYS A 132 -9.67 9.98 0.82
C LYS A 132 -10.80 9.19 0.15
N ALA A 133 -10.47 8.34 -0.82
CA ALA A 133 -11.43 7.45 -1.48
C ALA A 133 -12.13 6.51 -0.48
N MET A 134 -11.38 6.05 0.53
CA MET A 134 -11.88 5.20 1.62
C MET A 134 -12.55 5.98 2.76
N GLY A 135 -12.58 7.32 2.70
CA GLY A 135 -13.18 8.16 3.74
C GLY A 135 -12.51 8.00 5.11
N ILE A 136 -11.18 7.79 5.11
CA ILE A 136 -10.34 7.70 6.30
C ILE A 136 -9.82 9.11 6.65
N ASP A 137 -9.86 9.46 7.93
CA ASP A 137 -9.36 10.74 8.43
C ASP A 137 -7.86 10.93 8.14
N PHE A 138 -7.50 12.13 7.68
CA PHE A 138 -6.13 12.43 7.24
C PHE A 138 -5.12 12.33 8.39
N GLU A 139 -5.56 12.62 9.61
CA GLU A 139 -4.79 12.53 10.84
C GLU A 139 -4.18 11.13 11.04
N ILE A 140 -4.91 10.07 10.65
CA ILE A 140 -4.43 8.69 10.75
C ILE A 140 -3.23 8.46 9.83
N LEU A 141 -3.29 8.99 8.61
CA LEU A 141 -2.16 8.94 7.68
C LEU A 141 -0.97 9.72 8.22
N GLU A 142 -1.21 10.93 8.75
CA GLU A 142 -0.14 11.73 9.35
C GLU A 142 0.57 11.01 10.49
N GLU A 143 -0.16 10.36 11.39
CA GLU A 143 0.43 9.60 12.50
C GLU A 143 1.30 8.44 12.00
N VAL A 144 0.81 7.71 11.00
CA VAL A 144 1.58 6.60 10.38
C VAL A 144 2.83 7.15 9.70
N PHE A 145 2.73 8.30 9.02
CA PHE A 145 3.85 8.93 8.35
C PHE A 145 4.88 9.44 9.37
N LYS A 146 4.46 10.08 10.46
CA LYS A 146 5.32 10.53 11.58
C LYS A 146 6.12 9.38 12.17
N LYS A 147 5.50 8.21 12.36
CA LYS A 147 6.17 7.00 12.89
C LYS A 147 7.14 6.38 11.88
N LYS A 148 6.85 6.49 10.57
CA LYS A 148 7.62 5.83 9.51
C LYS A 148 8.78 6.67 8.99
N TYR A 149 8.54 7.93 8.66
CA TYR A 149 9.45 8.77 7.91
C TYR A 149 10.21 9.72 8.85
N LYS A 150 11.52 9.50 8.98
CA LYS A 150 12.42 10.42 9.69
C LYS A 150 12.96 11.54 8.79
N LYS A 151 12.97 11.33 7.47
CA LYS A 151 13.42 12.29 6.45
C LYS A 151 12.25 12.64 5.54
N HIS A 152 12.21 13.88 5.05
CA HIS A 152 11.19 14.37 4.11
C HIS A 152 9.73 14.18 4.61
N LEU A 153 9.51 14.15 5.93
CA LEU A 153 8.17 13.94 6.51
C LEU A 153 7.17 15.00 6.05
N GLU A 154 7.54 16.28 6.17
CA GLU A 154 6.68 17.39 5.77
C GLU A 154 6.31 17.34 4.29
N GLN A 155 7.28 17.05 3.42
CA GLN A 155 7.03 16.87 1.98
C GLN A 155 6.11 15.67 1.72
N ASN A 156 6.29 14.54 2.41
CA ASN A 156 5.40 13.38 2.30
C ASN A 156 3.95 13.74 2.66
N ILE A 157 3.75 14.42 3.80
CA ILE A 157 2.42 14.86 4.23
C ILE A 157 1.82 15.84 3.21
N LYS A 158 2.62 16.80 2.74
CA LYS A 158 2.17 17.81 1.77
C LYS A 158 1.67 17.18 0.46
N VAL A 159 2.46 16.30 -0.15
CA VAL A 159 2.06 15.66 -1.42
C VAL A 159 0.92 14.65 -1.22
N ALA A 160 0.85 13.97 -0.07
CA ALA A 160 -0.29 13.12 0.27
C ALA A 160 -1.59 13.92 0.37
N LYS A 161 -1.53 15.14 0.93
CA LYS A 161 -2.68 16.03 0.99
C LYS A 161 -3.17 16.44 -0.40
N ARG A 162 -2.27 16.73 -1.34
CA ARG A 162 -2.63 16.98 -2.76
C ARG A 162 -3.36 15.79 -3.38
N GLY A 163 -2.92 14.56 -3.08
CA GLY A 163 -3.63 13.35 -3.49
C GLY A 163 -5.04 13.25 -2.91
N CYS A 164 -5.23 13.66 -1.66
CA CYS A 164 -6.56 13.74 -1.03
C CYS A 164 -7.43 14.80 -1.71
N ASP A 165 -6.91 16.00 -1.97
CA ASP A 165 -7.68 17.10 -2.53
C ASP A 165 -8.23 16.79 -3.94
N LEU A 166 -7.51 15.96 -4.70
CA LEU A 166 -7.87 15.53 -6.05
C LEU A 166 -8.74 14.27 -6.09
N THR A 167 -9.15 13.74 -4.93
CA THR A 167 -9.90 12.50 -4.83
C THR A 167 -11.22 12.71 -4.09
N GLU A 168 -12.28 12.11 -4.61
CA GLU A 168 -13.57 12.09 -3.93
C GLU A 168 -13.70 10.85 -3.05
N THR A 169 -14.43 11.00 -1.94
CA THR A 169 -14.78 9.86 -1.10
C THR A 169 -15.77 8.96 -1.82
N LYS A 170 -15.40 7.69 -1.99
CA LYS A 170 -16.25 6.66 -2.64
C LYS A 170 -17.01 5.84 -1.61
N PHE A 171 -16.41 5.58 -0.46
CA PHE A 171 -17.06 4.99 0.70
C PHE A 171 -16.40 5.47 1.98
N SER A 172 -17.04 5.26 3.13
CA SER A 172 -16.46 5.60 4.44
C SER A 172 -16.14 4.32 5.21
N LEU A 173 -14.85 4.10 5.44
CA LEU A 173 -14.35 3.04 6.28
C LEU A 173 -14.44 3.46 7.75
N LYS A 174 -15.06 2.62 8.58
CA LYS A 174 -15.14 2.86 10.03
C LYS A 174 -14.04 2.12 10.76
N GLU A 175 -13.62 2.68 11.90
CA GLU A 175 -12.82 1.96 12.89
C GLU A 175 -13.60 0.73 13.39
N VAL A 176 -12.97 -0.44 13.38
CA VAL A 176 -13.60 -1.71 13.78
C VAL A 176 -13.17 -2.19 15.16
N SER A 177 -12.02 -1.69 15.66
CA SER A 177 -11.49 -1.97 16.99
C SER A 177 -10.40 -0.97 17.34
N LYS A 178 -10.16 -0.74 18.64
CA LYS A 178 -9.00 0.01 19.16
C LYS A 178 -7.72 -0.83 19.25
N GLU A 179 -7.84 -2.15 19.09
CA GLU A 179 -6.67 -3.02 19.10
C GLU A 179 -5.79 -2.76 17.88
N ARG A 180 -4.47 -2.74 18.10
CA ARG A 180 -3.45 -2.60 17.06
C ARG A 180 -2.57 -3.83 17.13
N ARG A 181 -2.43 -4.55 16.02
CA ARG A 181 -1.64 -5.79 15.98
C ARG A 181 -0.28 -5.52 15.35
N ALA A 182 0.72 -6.31 15.73
CA ALA A 182 1.99 -6.29 15.04
C ALA A 182 1.79 -6.80 13.61
N ILE A 183 2.34 -6.09 12.64
CA ILE A 183 2.41 -6.54 11.25
C ILE A 183 3.81 -7.11 11.07
N LEU A 184 3.88 -8.43 10.87
CA LEU A 184 5.12 -9.19 10.79
C LEU A 184 5.13 -10.02 9.51
N THR A 185 6.31 -10.22 8.93
CA THR A 185 6.53 -11.25 7.92
C THR A 185 6.73 -12.62 8.57
N GLY A 186 6.73 -13.69 7.76
CA GLY A 186 7.09 -15.03 8.23
C GLY A 186 8.52 -15.07 8.79
N ASN A 187 9.47 -14.43 8.12
CA ASN A 187 10.87 -14.40 8.55
C ASN A 187 11.03 -13.62 9.87
N ASP A 188 10.29 -12.51 10.05
CA ASP A 188 10.25 -11.80 11.34
C ASP A 188 9.75 -12.72 12.47
N ALA A 189 8.67 -13.48 12.22
CA ALA A 189 8.10 -14.39 13.22
C ALA A 189 9.07 -15.53 13.57
N VAL A 190 9.78 -16.10 12.59
CA VAL A 190 10.83 -17.11 12.81
C VAL A 190 11.95 -16.53 13.66
N CYS A 191 12.46 -15.34 13.31
CA CYS A 191 13.49 -14.64 14.08
C CYS A 191 13.05 -14.38 15.53
N LEU A 192 11.82 -13.91 15.75
CA LEU A 192 11.27 -13.70 17.08
C LEU A 192 11.15 -15.01 17.86
N GLY A 193 10.79 -16.11 17.19
CA GLY A 193 10.76 -17.45 17.77
C GLY A 193 12.14 -17.92 18.22
N LEU A 194 13.18 -17.73 17.39
CA LEU A 194 14.57 -18.06 17.72
C LEU A 194 15.07 -17.26 18.92
N ILE A 195 14.81 -15.95 18.95
CA ILE A 195 15.13 -15.07 20.08
C ILE A 195 14.41 -15.56 21.34
N LYS A 196 13.12 -15.87 21.24
CA LYS A 196 12.32 -16.36 22.37
C LYS A 196 12.82 -17.69 22.92
N ALA A 197 13.30 -18.57 22.05
CA ALA A 197 13.95 -19.85 22.41
C ALA A 197 15.39 -19.68 22.93
N ASN A 198 15.89 -18.44 23.05
CA ASN A 198 17.23 -18.11 23.52
C ASN A 198 18.34 -18.71 22.64
N ALA A 199 18.10 -18.83 21.34
CA ALA A 199 19.12 -19.27 20.38
C ALA A 199 20.34 -18.33 20.45
N LYS A 200 21.54 -18.91 20.58
CA LYS A 200 22.80 -18.15 20.78
C LYS A 200 23.62 -17.97 19.52
N SER A 201 23.35 -18.75 18.48
CA SER A 201 24.10 -18.71 17.22
C SER A 201 23.16 -19.00 16.06
N TYR A 202 23.37 -18.30 14.95
CA TYR A 202 22.65 -18.47 13.70
C TYR A 202 23.66 -18.37 12.57
N ILE A 203 23.75 -19.43 11.75
CA ILE A 203 24.65 -19.50 10.58
C ILE A 203 23.75 -19.71 9.38
N SER A 204 23.89 -18.85 8.37
CA SER A 204 23.08 -18.92 7.15
C SER A 204 23.89 -18.55 5.93
N TYR A 205 23.40 -18.99 4.77
CA TYR A 205 23.87 -18.57 3.46
C TYR A 205 22.74 -17.76 2.79
N PRO A 206 23.01 -16.56 2.26
CA PRO A 206 21.96 -15.72 1.67
C PRO A 206 21.26 -16.41 0.50
N MET A 207 19.96 -16.66 0.63
CA MET A 207 19.13 -17.24 -0.42
C MET A 207 17.68 -16.78 -0.28
N THR A 208 17.08 -16.23 -1.34
CA THR A 208 15.64 -15.90 -1.34
C THR A 208 14.83 -17.19 -1.13
N PRO A 209 13.80 -17.22 -0.25
CA PRO A 209 13.23 -16.15 0.57
C PRO A 209 13.55 -16.29 2.08
N ALA A 210 14.78 -16.68 2.46
CA ALA A 210 15.18 -16.98 3.85
C ALA A 210 15.38 -15.74 4.75
#